data_AF-A0A356NYF8-F1
#
_entry.id   AF-A0A356NYF8-F1
#
_cell.length_a   1.000
_cell.length_b   1.000
_cell.length_c   1.000
_cell.angle_alpha   90.00
_cell.angle_beta   90.00
_cell.angle_gamma   90.00
#
_symmetry.space_group_name_H-M   'P 1'
#
loop_
_entity.id
_entity.type
_entity.pdbx_description
1 polymer ?
#
loop_
_entity_poly.entity_id
_entity_poly.type
_entity_poly.pdbx_seq_one_letter_code
_entity_poly.pdbx_strand_id
1 'polypeptide(L)' 'MAGLLTNLLLLALLVFILVLVIRTRKLFPVVVLAGAYSLVSAAMFVNLDAVDVAFTEAAV' A
#
# COMPACT_ATOMS: atom_id res chain seq x y z
N MET A 1 11.87 12.55 -13.47
CA MET A 1 11.07 11.53 -14.19
C MET A 1 10.90 10.26 -13.37
N ALA A 2 11.97 9.66 -12.85
CA ALA A 2 11.91 8.39 -12.10
C ALA A 2 10.97 8.43 -10.87
N GLY A 3 11.06 9.44 -9.99
CA GLY A 3 10.20 9.53 -8.81
C GLY A 3 8.70 9.63 -9.11
N LEU A 4 8.32 10.32 -10.20
CA LEU A 4 6.92 10.39 -10.64
C LEU A 4 6.40 9.02 -11.11
N LEU A 5 7.21 8.26 -11.84
CA LEU A 5 6.87 6.89 -12.24
C LEU A 5 6.71 5.98 -11.02
N THR A 6 7.62 6.07 -10.05
CA THR A 6 7.52 5.29 -8.81
C THR A 6 6.23 5.60 -8.06
N ASN A 7 5.89 6.88 -7.89
CA ASN A 7 4.67 7.29 -7.19
C ASN A 7 3.41 6.81 -7.90
N LEU A 8 3.36 6.90 -9.23
CA LEU A 8 2.24 6.38 -10.02
C LEU A 8 2.11 4.85 -9.90
N LEU A 9 3.23 4.13 -9.89
CA LEU A 9 3.24 2.68 -9.73
C LEU A 9 2.72 2.26 -8.35
N LEU A 10 3.18 2.91 -7.28
CA LEU A 10 2.69 2.65 -5.92
C LEU A 10 1.20 2.96 -5.79
N LEU A 11 0.74 4.08 -6.34
CA LEU A 11 -0.69 4.44 -6.36
C LEU A 11 -1.53 3.40 -7.13
N ALA A 12 -1.06 2.97 -8.30
CA ALA A 12 -1.73 1.94 -9.08
C ALA A 12 -1.80 0.60 -8.32
N LEU A 13 -0.75 0.24 -7.59
CA LEU A 13 -0.71 -0.96 -6.77
C LEU A 13 -1.69 -0.89 -5.60
N LEU A 14 -1.81 0.26 -4.91
CA LEU A 14 -2.81 0.48 -3.86
C LEU A 14 -4.23 0.30 -4.40
N VAL A 15 -4.54 0.93 -5.53
CA VAL A 15 -5.86 0.79 -6.18
C VAL A 15 -6.12 -0.66 -6.59
N PHE A 16 -5.12 -1.35 -7.12
CA PHE A 16 -5.22 -2.75 -7.49
C PHE A 16 -5.54 -3.65 -6.28
N ILE A 17 -4.80 -3.50 -5.17
CA ILE A 17 -5.05 -4.26 -3.94
C ILE A 17 -6.45 -3.95 -3.39
N LEU A 18 -6.87 -2.68 -3.42
CA LEU A 18 -8.21 -2.27 -2.99
C LEU A 18 -9.31 -2.97 -3.79
N VAL A 19 -9.17 -3.05 -5.12
CA VAL A 19 -10.12 -3.77 -5.98
C VAL A 19 -10.16 -5.26 -5.62
N LEU A 20 -9.01 -5.89 -5.34
CA LEU A 20 -8.96 -7.28 -4.89
C LEU A 20 -9.65 -7.49 -3.54
N VAL A 21 -9.46 -6.57 -2.57
CA VAL A 21 -10.14 -6.61 -1.27
C VAL A 21 -11.67 -6.59 -1.47
N ILE A 22 -12.18 -5.64 -2.26
CA ILE A 22 -13.63 -5.50 -2.51
C ILE A 22 -14.20 -6.75 -3.21
N ARG A 23 -13.42 -7.40 -4.08
CA ARG A 23 -13.85 -8.58 -4.82
C ARG A 23 -13.81 -9.87 -3.98
N THR A 24 -13.03 -9.88 -2.91
CA THR A 24 -12.78 -11.08 -2.10
C THR A 24 -13.90 -11.29 -1.07
N ARG A 25 -14.47 -12.50 -1.03
CA ARG A 25 -15.58 -12.86 -0.11
C ARG A 25 -15.13 -13.58 1.16
N LYS A 26 -13.86 -14.02 1.21
CA LYS A 26 -13.30 -14.75 2.35
C LYS A 26 -12.51 -13.79 3.23
N LEU A 27 -12.67 -13.89 4.55
CA LEU A 27 -12.04 -12.97 5.50
C LEU A 27 -10.53 -13.14 5.56
N PHE A 28 -10.01 -14.36 5.51
CA PHE A 28 -8.57 -14.60 5.60
C PHE A 28 -7.76 -13.90 4.49
N PRO A 29 -8.07 -14.07 3.18
CA PRO A 29 -7.36 -13.34 2.15
C PRO A 29 -7.60 -11.82 2.20
N VAL A 30 -8.76 -11.36 2.70
CA VAL A 30 -9.01 -9.93 2.92
C VAL A 30 -8.02 -9.35 3.94
N VAL A 31 -7.76 -10.05 5.05
CA VAL A 31 -6.77 -9.61 6.05
C VAL A 31 -5.37 -9.57 5.45
N VAL A 32 -4.99 -10.60 4.69
CA VAL A 32 -3.67 -10.63 4.02
C VAL A 32 -3.52 -9.47 3.02
N LEU A 33 -4.55 -9.19 2.23
CA LEU A 33 -4.57 -8.07 1.29
C LEU A 33 -4.55 -6.71 2.00
N ALA A 34 -5.22 -6.58 3.15
CA ALA A 34 -5.18 -5.37 3.97
C ALA A 34 -3.76 -5.10 4.52
N GLY A 35 -3.06 -6.14 4.99
CA GLY A 35 -1.65 -6.01 5.38
C GLY A 35 -0.74 -5.64 4.21
N ALA A 36 -0.97 -6.21 3.02
CA ALA A 36 -0.24 -5.83 1.82
C ALA A 36 -0.52 -4.36 1.41
N TYR A 37 -1.76 -3.88 1.57
CA TYR A 37 -2.12 -2.48 1.35
C TYR A 37 -1.32 -1.57 2.29
N SER A 38 -1.25 -1.90 3.59
CA SER A 38 -0.48 -1.17 4.60
C SER A 38 1.01 -1.07 4.24
N LEU A 39 1.62 -2.18 3.82
CA LEU A 39 3.02 -2.19 3.40
C LEU A 39 3.29 -1.26 2.19
N VAL A 40 2.39 -1.26 1.21
CA VAL A 40 2.54 -0.41 0.01
C VAL A 40 2.33 1.07 0.36
N SER A 41 1.40 1.40 1.28
CA SER A 41 1.24 2.77 1.75
C SER A 41 2.46 3.26 2.55
N ALA A 42 3.07 2.39 3.36
CA ALA A 42 4.34 2.72 4.04
C ALA A 42 5.45 3.07 3.01
N ALA A 43 5.60 2.28 1.95
CA ALA A 43 6.55 2.59 0.87
C ALA A 43 6.24 3.93 0.17
N MET A 44 4.96 4.30 0.03
CA MET A 44 4.55 5.60 -0.50
C MET A 44 4.93 6.75 0.45
N PHE A 45 4.76 6.59 1.77
CA PHE A 45 5.16 7.61 2.74
C PHE A 45 6.67 7.85 2.77
N VAL A 46 7.50 6.84 2.52
CA VAL A 46 8.95 7.03 2.31
C VAL A 46 9.22 7.97 1.13
N ASN A 47 8.52 7.79 0.00
CA ASN A 47 8.69 8.67 -1.17
C ASN A 47 8.14 10.09 -0.97
N LEU A 48 7.31 10.29 0.05
CA LEU A 48 6.78 11.60 0.44
C LEU A 48 7.63 12.27 1.54
N ASP A 49 8.82 11.71 1.84
CA ASP A 49 9.71 12.15 2.92
C ASP A 49 9.05 12.10 4.33
N ALA A 50 8.01 11.27 4.48
CA ALA A 50 7.29 11.06 5.74
C ALA A 50 7.73 9.75 6.42
N VAL A 51 9.02 9.66 6.74
CA VAL A 51 9.63 8.39 7.21
C VAL A 51 9.09 7.91 8.55
N ASP A 52 8.74 8.81 9.47
CA ASP A 52 8.19 8.45 10.78
C ASP A 52 6.85 7.74 10.64
N VAL A 53 5.98 8.26 9.76
CA VAL A 53 4.67 7.64 9.44
C VAL A 53 4.87 6.31 8.71
N ALA A 54 5.84 6.24 7.79
CA ALA A 54 6.15 5.01 7.09
C ALA A 54 6.54 3.87 8.05
N PHE A 55 7.35 4.17 9.07
CA PHE A 55 7.74 3.17 10.07
C PHE A 55 6.57 2.70 10.93
N THR A 56 5.67 3.61 11.32
CA THR A 56 4.49 3.21 12.11
C THR A 56 3.52 2.37 11.29
N GLU A 57 3.30 2.73 10.03
CA GLU A 57 2.41 1.97 9.14
C GLU A 57 2.99 0.59 8.78
N ALA A 58 4.32 0.47 8.62
CA ALA A 58 4.96 -0.82 8.36
C ALA A 58 4.97 -1.76 9.59
N ALA A 59 4.86 -1.21 10.79
CA ALA A 59 4.88 -1.98 12.04
C ALA A 59 3.50 -2.51 12.46
N VAL A 60 2.42 -1.92 11.93
CA VAL A 60 1.02 -2.24 12.24
C VAL A 60 0.42 -3.15 11.17
#